data_AF-A0A3C1KV55-F1
#
_entry.id   AF-A0A3C1KV55-F1
#
_cell.length_a   1.000
_cell.length_b   1.000
_cell.length_c   1.000
_cell.angle_alpha   90.00
_cell.angle_beta   90.00
_cell.angle_gamma   90.00
#
_symmetry.space_group_name_H-M   'P 1'
#
loop_
_entity.id
_entity.type
_entity.pdbx_description
1 polymer ?
#
loop_
_entity_poly.entity_id
_entity_poly.type
_entity_poly.pdbx_seq_one_letter_code
_entity_poly.pdbx_strand_id
1 'polypeptide(L)'
;MKISLNIESRRGDRTLRAMALRWTCALTLAAVVCGCSKQSKPQPSALGTKAGPDKTTSAPAPAPAKVSETAAKEPKQVKQKLITLGGSITETVFALGSGDSIIAVDVSSVFPPKVHQLPKVGYHRQLSAEGVISLSPDLVLGSTAVGPPKVVAQLKEAGINLVQVNDEKTIEGTRKRIA
;
A
#
# COMPACT_ATOMS: atom_id res chain seq x y z
N MET A 1 25.91 22.52 56.03
CA MET A 1 24.45 22.38 56.26
C MET A 1 23.96 21.12 55.56
N LYS A 2 23.27 20.29 56.34
CA LYS A 2 22.76 18.91 56.12
C LYS A 2 22.65 18.34 54.69
N ILE A 3 23.31 17.19 54.55
CA ILE A 3 23.02 16.08 53.63
C ILE A 3 21.78 15.34 54.17
N SER A 4 20.78 15.04 53.33
CA SER A 4 19.82 13.97 53.59
C SER A 4 19.37 13.32 52.27
N LEU A 5 19.88 12.10 52.08
CA LEU A 5 19.33 11.07 51.19
C LEU A 5 17.92 10.69 51.64
N ASN A 6 17.03 10.36 50.70
CA ASN A 6 15.79 9.64 51.00
C ASN A 6 15.69 8.39 50.12
N ILE A 7 16.41 7.36 50.55
CA ILE A 7 16.18 5.95 50.24
C ILE A 7 15.21 5.43 51.31
N GLU A 8 14.05 4.88 50.92
CA GLU A 8 13.37 3.71 51.52
C GLU A 8 12.01 3.56 50.77
N SER A 9 11.91 2.61 49.83
CA SER A 9 11.33 1.28 50.07
C SER A 9 9.84 1.30 50.43
N ARG A 10 9.03 0.90 49.45
CA ARG A 10 7.91 -0.01 49.73
C ARG A 10 7.92 -1.12 48.70
N ARG A 11 8.56 -2.24 49.08
CA ARG A 11 8.14 -3.57 48.68
C ARG A 11 6.68 -3.74 49.09
N GLY A 12 5.81 -3.89 48.11
CA GLY A 12 4.39 -4.20 48.27
C GLY A 12 4.12 -5.54 47.58
N ASP A 13 4.37 -6.58 48.35
CA ASP A 13 4.14 -7.98 48.09
C ASP A 13 2.69 -8.27 47.66
N ARG A 14 2.47 -8.65 46.39
CA ARG A 14 1.27 -9.36 45.91
C ARG A 14 1.62 -10.29 44.75
N THR A 15 2.63 -11.12 44.98
CA THR A 15 2.58 -12.48 44.42
C THR A 15 1.42 -13.22 45.12
N LEU A 16 0.87 -14.27 44.50
CA LEU A 16 -0.30 -15.07 44.92
C LEU A 16 -1.65 -14.68 44.26
N ARG A 17 -1.78 -15.03 42.97
CA ARG A 17 -2.98 -15.70 42.43
C ARG A 17 -2.65 -16.32 41.07
N ALA A 18 -1.80 -17.35 41.13
CA ALA A 18 -1.80 -18.44 40.17
C ALA A 18 -3.05 -19.30 40.39
N MET A 19 -3.40 -20.10 39.37
CA MET A 19 -4.50 -21.09 39.28
C MET A 19 -5.89 -20.48 39.10
N ALA A 20 -6.84 -21.06 38.35
CA ALA A 20 -6.90 -22.12 37.36
C ALA A 20 -8.41 -22.25 37.09
N LEU A 21 -8.90 -21.99 35.87
CA LEU A 21 -10.20 -22.42 35.33
C LEU A 21 -10.23 -21.91 33.88
N ARG A 22 -10.03 -22.66 32.79
CA ARG A 22 -10.35 -24.07 32.47
C ARG A 22 -11.80 -24.41 32.78
N TRP A 23 -12.69 -24.05 31.84
CA TRP A 23 -13.88 -24.82 31.41
C TRP A 23 -14.39 -24.17 30.10
N THR A 24 -14.04 -24.66 28.91
CA THR A 24 -14.76 -25.69 28.14
C THR A 24 -16.26 -25.45 28.00
N CYS A 25 -16.70 -25.05 26.80
CA CYS A 25 -17.82 -25.72 26.12
C CYS A 25 -17.74 -25.44 24.61
N ALA A 26 -17.07 -26.36 23.93
CA ALA A 26 -17.32 -26.63 22.53
C ALA A 26 -18.64 -27.38 22.44
N LEU A 27 -19.69 -26.81 21.83
CA LEU A 27 -20.76 -27.53 21.12
C LEU A 27 -21.77 -26.55 20.51
N THR A 28 -21.93 -26.62 19.18
CA THR A 28 -23.13 -26.35 18.34
C THR A 28 -22.60 -26.13 16.91
N LEU A 29 -22.34 -27.18 16.13
CA LEU A 29 -23.29 -28.09 15.47
C LEU A 29 -24.41 -27.34 14.71
N ALA A 30 -24.20 -27.08 13.41
CA ALA A 30 -25.19 -27.32 12.36
C ALA A 30 -24.59 -27.00 10.98
N ALA A 31 -24.37 -28.05 10.19
CA ALA A 31 -24.16 -27.96 8.76
C ALA A 31 -25.47 -27.52 8.06
N VAL A 32 -25.41 -26.51 7.21
CA VAL A 32 -26.51 -26.13 6.31
C VAL A 32 -26.04 -26.28 4.87
N VAL A 33 -26.47 -27.41 4.31
CA VAL A 33 -27.10 -27.62 3.00
C VAL A 33 -26.54 -26.87 1.79
N CYS A 34 -26.01 -27.70 0.89
CA CYS A 34 -25.87 -27.52 -0.55
C CYS A 34 -27.11 -26.86 -1.18
N GLY A 35 -26.94 -25.63 -1.68
CA GLY A 35 -27.89 -24.95 -2.55
C GLY A 35 -27.24 -24.61 -3.89
N CYS A 36 -27.37 -25.48 -4.88
CA CYS A 36 -27.18 -25.13 -6.29
C CYS A 36 -28.19 -24.06 -6.67
N SER A 37 -27.75 -22.88 -7.11
CA SER A 37 -28.62 -21.95 -7.84
C SER A 37 -27.81 -21.05 -8.78
N LYS A 38 -27.93 -21.38 -10.07
CA LYS A 38 -27.96 -20.48 -11.22
C LYS A 38 -26.65 -19.73 -11.54
N GLN A 39 -25.81 -20.41 -12.31
CA GLN A 39 -24.90 -19.78 -13.26
C GLN A 39 -25.71 -18.94 -14.27
N SER A 40 -25.59 -17.62 -14.18
CA SER A 40 -25.96 -16.69 -15.24
C SER A 40 -24.82 -16.62 -16.26
N LYS A 41 -25.10 -17.09 -17.48
CA LYS A 41 -24.18 -17.07 -18.63
C LYS A 41 -23.83 -15.64 -19.04
N PRO A 42 -22.55 -15.29 -19.28
CA PRO A 42 -22.20 -14.13 -20.09
C PRO A 42 -22.31 -14.50 -21.59
N GLN A 43 -23.07 -13.73 -22.35
CA GLN A 43 -23.09 -13.80 -23.82
C GLN A 43 -21.96 -12.93 -24.40
N PRO A 44 -21.06 -13.48 -25.23
CA PRO A 44 -20.23 -12.69 -26.12
C PRO A 44 -20.91 -12.54 -27.48
N SER A 45 -21.17 -11.31 -27.88
CA SER A 45 -21.57 -10.94 -29.24
C SER A 45 -20.35 -11.03 -30.16
N ALA A 46 -20.32 -12.04 -31.03
CA ALA A 46 -19.36 -12.15 -32.12
C ALA A 46 -20.12 -12.28 -33.44
N LEU A 47 -19.92 -11.30 -34.32
CA LEU A 47 -20.38 -11.25 -35.70
C LEU A 47 -19.12 -11.37 -36.58
N GLY A 48 -19.10 -12.29 -37.54
CA GLY A 48 -18.22 -12.16 -38.71
C GLY A 48 -17.40 -13.39 -39.17
N THR A 49 -18.08 -14.23 -39.95
CA THR A 49 -17.63 -14.77 -41.28
C THR A 49 -16.61 -15.93 -41.39
N LYS A 50 -16.94 -16.83 -42.33
CA LYS A 50 -16.40 -18.15 -42.72
C LYS A 50 -15.02 -18.11 -43.43
N ALA A 51 -14.12 -19.08 -43.15
CA ALA A 51 -13.70 -20.27 -43.96
C ALA A 51 -13.18 -19.97 -45.39
N GLY A 52 -12.05 -20.48 -45.91
CA GLY A 52 -11.03 -21.47 -45.53
C GLY A 52 -9.85 -21.39 -46.54
N PRO A 53 -9.19 -22.49 -46.96
CA PRO A 53 -8.05 -23.17 -46.32
C PRO A 53 -6.75 -23.07 -47.17
N ASP A 54 -5.56 -23.24 -46.56
CA ASP A 54 -4.49 -24.00 -47.22
C ASP A 54 -3.43 -24.55 -46.24
N LYS A 55 -2.84 -25.68 -46.65
CA LYS A 55 -1.96 -26.58 -45.91
C LYS A 55 -0.52 -26.07 -45.76
N THR A 56 0.23 -26.81 -44.93
CA THR A 56 1.68 -27.14 -45.02
C THR A 56 2.44 -26.67 -43.77
N THR A 57 2.62 -27.52 -42.75
CA THR A 57 3.71 -28.51 -42.55
C THR A 57 5.00 -27.88 -41.98
N SER A 58 5.51 -28.59 -40.96
CA SER A 58 6.88 -28.62 -40.40
C SER A 58 7.27 -27.63 -39.28
N ALA A 59 7.44 -28.20 -38.07
CA ALA A 59 8.53 -27.89 -37.16
C ALA A 59 9.67 -28.92 -37.42
N PRO A 60 10.95 -28.76 -36.97
CA PRO A 60 11.45 -27.91 -35.89
C PRO A 60 12.78 -27.15 -36.19
N ALA A 61 13.24 -26.40 -35.17
CA ALA A 61 14.39 -25.49 -35.07
C ALA A 61 15.78 -26.09 -35.45
N PRO A 62 16.84 -25.26 -35.61
CA PRO A 62 17.60 -24.75 -34.45
C PRO A 62 18.16 -23.32 -34.57
N ALA A 63 18.53 -22.75 -33.42
CA ALA A 63 19.36 -21.54 -33.25
C ALA A 63 20.76 -21.71 -33.89
N PRO A 64 21.49 -20.63 -34.24
CA PRO A 64 22.29 -19.84 -33.28
C PRO A 64 22.20 -18.32 -33.61
N ALA A 65 22.74 -17.35 -32.88
CA ALA A 65 23.92 -17.28 -32.04
C ALA A 65 23.75 -16.15 -31.03
N LYS A 66 24.35 -16.35 -29.85
CA LYS A 66 24.55 -15.33 -28.84
C LYS A 66 25.44 -14.23 -29.42
N VAL A 67 24.95 -13.00 -29.41
CA VAL A 67 25.83 -11.83 -29.35
C VAL A 67 25.70 -11.30 -27.93
N SER A 68 26.74 -11.61 -27.16
CA SER A 68 26.97 -11.10 -25.82
C SER A 68 27.27 -9.62 -25.93
N GLU A 69 26.23 -8.80 -25.97
CA GLU A 69 26.38 -7.38 -25.73
C GLU A 69 26.41 -7.20 -24.22
N THR A 70 27.62 -6.99 -23.70
CA THR A 70 27.86 -6.59 -22.33
C THR A 70 27.19 -5.24 -22.14
N ALA A 71 25.89 -5.25 -21.83
CA ALA A 71 25.12 -4.07 -21.47
C ALA A 71 25.76 -3.51 -20.21
N ALA A 72 26.64 -2.53 -20.42
CA ALA A 72 27.08 -1.61 -19.40
C ALA A 72 25.81 -1.12 -18.70
N LYS A 73 25.67 -1.53 -17.44
CA LYS A 73 24.59 -1.11 -16.56
C LYS A 73 24.64 0.42 -16.52
N GLU A 74 23.77 1.07 -17.28
CA GLU A 74 23.63 2.52 -17.23
C GLU A 74 23.49 2.96 -15.78
N PRO A 75 24.08 4.10 -15.38
CA PRO A 75 23.93 4.61 -14.03
C PRO A 75 22.45 4.80 -13.77
N LYS A 76 21.86 3.87 -13.01
CA LYS A 76 20.46 3.88 -12.65
C LYS A 76 20.24 5.13 -11.81
N GLN A 77 19.75 6.18 -12.45
CA GLN A 77 19.47 7.46 -11.80
C GLN A 77 18.63 7.14 -10.57
N VAL A 78 19.14 7.49 -9.38
CA VAL A 78 18.47 7.19 -8.12
C VAL A 78 17.21 8.05 -8.08
N LYS A 79 16.10 7.43 -8.45
CA LYS A 79 14.79 8.08 -8.43
C LYS A 79 14.31 8.16 -6.99
N GLN A 80 13.89 9.36 -6.57
CA GLN A 80 13.34 9.56 -5.23
C GLN A 80 12.14 8.64 -5.03
N LYS A 81 12.08 7.99 -3.86
CA LYS A 81 10.99 7.11 -3.45
C LYS A 81 9.87 7.92 -2.80
N LEU A 82 8.82 8.20 -3.56
CA LEU A 82 7.68 8.97 -3.10
C LEU A 82 6.50 8.05 -2.74
N ILE A 83 5.84 8.32 -1.61
CA ILE A 83 4.53 7.76 -1.29
C ILE A 83 3.51 8.89 -1.26
N THR A 84 2.38 8.72 -1.95
CA THR A 84 1.29 9.69 -1.96
C THR A 84 0.08 9.19 -1.17
N LEU A 85 -0.47 10.06 -0.33
CA LEU A 85 -1.60 9.77 0.54
C LEU A 85 -2.78 10.68 0.18
N GLY A 86 -3.77 10.12 -0.50
CA GLY A 86 -4.99 10.78 -0.95
C GLY A 86 -5.08 10.86 -2.47
N GLY A 87 -6.21 10.46 -3.04
CA GLY A 87 -6.44 10.43 -4.48
C GLY A 87 -6.08 11.74 -5.19
N SER A 88 -6.60 12.88 -4.72
CA SER A 88 -6.32 14.18 -5.35
C SER A 88 -4.84 14.57 -5.35
N ILE A 89 -4.09 14.13 -4.34
CA ILE A 89 -2.65 14.40 -4.24
C ILE A 89 -1.91 13.54 -5.24
N THR A 90 -2.24 12.24 -5.29
CA THR A 90 -1.69 11.31 -6.29
C THR A 90 -1.91 11.84 -7.70
N GLU A 91 -3.14 12.23 -8.04
CA GLU A 91 -3.48 12.78 -9.36
C GLU A 91 -2.67 14.04 -9.71
N THR A 92 -2.51 14.93 -8.73
CA THR A 92 -1.71 16.16 -8.91
C THR A 92 -0.24 15.83 -9.17
N VAL A 93 0.36 14.90 -8.42
CA VAL A 93 1.76 14.49 -8.62
C VAL A 93 1.96 13.86 -10.01
N PHE A 94 1.00 13.07 -10.49
CA PHE A 94 1.02 12.55 -11.86
C PHE A 94 0.90 13.67 -12.89
N ALA A 95 -0.01 14.63 -12.70
CA ALA A 95 -0.20 15.77 -13.59
C ALA A 95 1.05 16.66 -13.68
N LEU A 96 1.82 16.76 -12.60
CA LEU A 96 3.09 17.50 -12.54
C LEU A 96 4.28 16.72 -13.15
N GLY A 97 4.06 15.52 -13.71
CA GLY A 97 5.11 14.72 -14.35
C GLY A 97 5.97 13.89 -13.39
N SER A 98 5.68 13.92 -12.09
CA SER A 98 6.46 13.24 -11.04
C SER A 98 5.86 11.89 -10.60
N GLY A 99 4.81 11.42 -11.26
CA GLY A 99 4.13 10.15 -10.91
C GLY A 99 5.02 8.92 -11.01
N ASP A 100 6.14 9.07 -11.70
CA ASP A 100 7.12 8.07 -12.01
C ASP A 100 8.08 7.78 -10.83
N SER A 101 8.10 8.67 -9.84
CA SER A 101 8.79 8.54 -8.55
C SER A 101 7.92 7.88 -7.47
N ILE A 102 6.62 7.67 -7.74
CA ILE A 102 5.69 7.11 -6.78
C ILE A 102 5.91 5.60 -6.67
N ILE A 103 6.25 5.13 -5.47
CA ILE A 103 6.50 3.71 -5.18
C ILE A 103 5.31 3.02 -4.50
N ALA A 104 4.41 3.78 -3.86
CA ALA A 104 3.19 3.28 -3.26
C ALA A 104 2.18 4.41 -3.07
N VAL A 105 0.90 4.04 -2.93
CA VAL A 105 -0.21 4.99 -2.77
C VAL A 105 -1.17 4.51 -1.68
N ASP A 106 -2.05 5.37 -1.21
CA ASP A 106 -3.15 4.95 -0.34
C ASP A 106 -4.30 4.31 -1.13
N VAL A 107 -5.25 3.68 -0.44
CA VAL A 107 -6.39 2.99 -1.09
C VAL A 107 -7.39 3.94 -1.76
N SER A 108 -7.43 5.23 -1.40
CA SER A 108 -8.29 6.21 -2.08
C SER A 108 -7.76 6.63 -3.47
N SER A 109 -6.51 6.31 -3.77
CA SER A 109 -5.86 6.64 -5.03
C SER A 109 -6.18 5.61 -6.11
N VAL A 110 -7.05 6.00 -7.05
CA VAL A 110 -7.58 5.15 -8.13
C VAL A 110 -7.27 5.66 -9.54
N PHE A 111 -6.80 6.89 -9.70
CA PHE A 111 -6.40 7.48 -10.98
C PHE A 111 -4.96 8.03 -10.88
N PRO A 112 -4.15 7.96 -11.96
CA PRO A 112 -4.37 7.27 -13.24
C PRO A 112 -4.29 5.74 -13.12
N PRO A 113 -4.69 4.95 -14.15
CA PRO A 113 -4.70 3.48 -14.07
C PRO A 113 -3.38 2.83 -13.65
N LYS A 114 -2.25 3.51 -13.86
CA LYS A 114 -0.91 3.09 -13.41
C LYS A 114 -0.85 2.85 -11.88
N VAL A 115 -1.66 3.55 -11.08
CA VAL A 115 -1.65 3.43 -9.61
C VAL A 115 -2.21 2.10 -9.10
N HIS A 116 -2.91 1.34 -9.94
CA HIS A 116 -3.42 0.02 -9.56
C HIS A 116 -2.31 -1.03 -9.44
N GLN A 117 -1.16 -0.80 -10.09
CA GLN A 117 -0.01 -1.70 -10.01
C GLN A 117 0.88 -1.40 -8.78
N LEU A 118 0.63 -0.27 -8.11
CA LEU A 118 1.43 0.16 -6.97
C LEU A 118 0.91 -0.48 -5.66
N PRO A 119 1.82 -0.83 -4.73
CA PRO A 119 1.46 -1.22 -3.37
C PRO A 119 0.55 -0.21 -2.70
N LYS A 120 -0.36 -0.70 -1.85
CA LYS A 120 -1.27 0.13 -1.07
C LYS A 120 -0.86 0.16 0.40
N VAL A 121 -0.70 1.35 0.97
CA VAL A 121 -0.25 1.55 2.37
C VAL A 121 -1.41 1.75 3.36
N GLY A 122 -2.63 1.39 2.96
CA GLY A 122 -3.85 1.57 3.75
C GLY A 122 -4.60 2.85 3.39
N TYR A 123 -5.56 3.23 4.22
CA TYR A 123 -6.38 4.43 4.03
C TYR A 123 -5.73 5.64 4.69
N HIS A 124 -5.63 6.77 4.00
CA HIS A 124 -4.87 7.93 4.50
C HIS A 124 -5.35 8.47 5.86
N ARG A 125 -6.60 8.23 6.28
CA ARG A 125 -7.13 8.60 7.62
C ARG A 125 -6.97 7.52 8.69
N GLN A 126 -6.61 6.31 8.26
CA GLN A 126 -6.39 5.11 9.07
C GLN A 126 -5.12 4.42 8.57
N LEU A 127 -4.04 5.20 8.49
CA LEU A 127 -2.78 4.79 7.89
C LEU A 127 -2.10 3.71 8.73
N SER A 128 -1.42 2.76 8.07
CA SER A 128 -0.53 1.80 8.74
C SER A 128 0.90 2.33 8.77
N ALA A 129 1.48 2.47 9.96
CA ALA A 129 2.89 2.88 10.10
C ALA A 129 3.83 1.87 9.41
N GLU A 130 3.59 0.58 9.63
CA GLU A 130 4.40 -0.52 9.08
C GLU A 130 4.37 -0.53 7.55
N GLY A 131 3.20 -0.30 6.96
CA GLY A 131 3.03 -0.26 5.51
C GLY A 131 3.87 0.83 4.84
N VAL A 132 4.07 1.96 5.53
CA VAL A 132 4.89 3.07 5.02
C VAL A 132 6.37 2.82 5.31
N ILE A 133 6.74 2.45 6.55
CA ILE A 133 8.14 2.29 6.97
C ILE A 133 8.83 1.16 6.21
N SER A 134 8.14 0.05 5.96
CA SER A 134 8.68 -1.12 5.25
C SER A 134 9.15 -0.84 3.82
N LEU A 135 8.62 0.21 3.20
CA LEU A 135 8.97 0.62 1.84
C LEU A 135 10.20 1.54 1.78
N SER A 136 10.68 2.02 2.94
CA SER A 136 11.79 2.98 3.07
C SER A 136 11.67 4.16 2.11
N PRO A 137 10.59 4.97 2.21
CA PRO A 137 10.39 6.14 1.36
C PRO A 137 11.32 7.29 1.73
N ASP A 138 11.68 8.11 0.75
CA ASP A 138 12.41 9.35 0.97
C ASP A 138 11.46 10.49 1.36
N LEU A 139 10.23 10.46 0.82
CA LEU A 139 9.20 11.47 1.04
C LEU A 139 7.82 10.81 1.07
N VAL A 140 6.99 11.22 2.03
CA VAL A 140 5.57 10.94 2.06
C VAL A 140 4.83 12.26 1.88
N LEU A 141 3.99 12.34 0.85
CA LEU A 141 3.18 13.52 0.56
C LEU A 141 1.71 13.20 0.85
N GLY A 142 1.07 13.99 1.69
CA GLY A 142 -0.33 13.78 2.05
C GLY A 142 -1.05 15.06 2.43
N SER A 143 -2.34 14.94 2.70
CA SER A 143 -3.16 16.06 3.19
C SER A 143 -2.95 16.30 4.69
N THR A 144 -3.38 17.44 5.18
CA THR A 144 -3.61 17.69 6.62
C THR A 144 -4.54 16.64 7.27
N ALA A 145 -5.47 16.05 6.51
CA ALA A 145 -6.34 14.96 6.98
C ALA A 145 -5.66 13.58 7.13
N VAL A 146 -4.34 13.46 6.91
CA VAL A 146 -3.63 12.19 7.14
C VAL A 146 -3.64 11.85 8.64
N GLY A 147 -3.95 10.60 8.95
CA GLY A 147 -4.03 10.11 10.31
C GLY A 147 -4.00 8.59 10.41
N PRO A 148 -4.05 8.04 11.63
CA PRO A 148 -4.29 8.74 12.90
C PRO A 148 -3.09 9.59 13.36
N PRO A 149 -3.27 10.59 14.26
CA PRO A 149 -2.18 11.45 14.74
C PRO A 149 -1.01 10.67 15.36
N LYS A 150 -1.31 9.56 16.05
CA LYS A 150 -0.29 8.65 16.61
C LYS A 150 0.61 8.06 15.53
N VAL A 151 0.04 7.65 14.40
CA VAL A 151 0.81 7.10 13.26
C VAL A 151 1.64 8.20 12.61
N VAL A 152 1.08 9.40 12.44
CA VAL A 152 1.82 10.56 11.93
C VAL A 152 3.04 10.87 12.81
N ALA A 153 2.90 10.82 14.14
CA ALA A 153 4.01 10.99 15.06
C ALA A 153 5.06 9.88 14.92
N GLN A 154 4.62 8.62 14.87
CA GLN A 154 5.53 7.47 14.66
C GLN A 154 6.33 7.56 13.36
N LEU A 155 5.71 8.00 12.26
CA LEU A 155 6.42 8.17 10.99
C LEU A 155 7.50 9.27 11.11
N LYS A 156 7.20 10.38 11.79
CA LYS A 156 8.17 11.45 12.05
C LYS A 156 9.31 10.98 12.96
N GLU A 157 9.00 10.24 14.03
CA GLU A 157 9.98 9.65 14.94
C GLU A 157 10.89 8.63 14.24
N ALA A 158 10.35 7.89 13.26
CA ALA A 158 11.11 6.99 12.39
C ALA A 158 11.98 7.71 11.35
N GLY A 159 12.01 9.05 11.35
CA GLY A 159 12.82 9.86 10.44
C GLY A 159 12.22 9.98 9.03
N ILE A 160 10.95 9.61 8.83
CA ILE A 160 10.29 9.75 7.53
C ILE A 160 9.86 11.20 7.34
N ASN A 161 10.28 11.79 6.23
CA ASN A 161 9.85 13.13 5.83
C ASN A 161 8.39 13.09 5.34
N LEU A 162 7.45 13.49 6.21
CA LEU A 162 6.03 13.60 5.89
C LEU A 162 5.66 15.07 5.68
N VAL A 163 5.35 15.43 4.44
CA VAL A 163 4.88 16.76 4.06
C VAL A 163 3.37 16.75 3.93
N GLN A 164 2.72 17.66 4.64
CA GLN A 164 1.27 17.82 4.61
C GLN A 164 0.88 19.09 3.85
N VAL A 165 0.02 18.95 2.85
CA VAL A 165 -0.51 20.06 2.05
C VAL A 165 -1.97 20.36 2.39
N ASN A 166 -2.40 21.57 2.03
CA ASN A 166 -3.78 22.04 2.22
C ASN A 166 -4.81 21.08 1.61
N ASP A 167 -5.89 20.81 2.32
CA ASP A 167 -6.96 19.88 1.92
C ASP A 167 -8.33 20.53 1.71
N GLU A 168 -8.38 21.87 1.73
CA GLU A 168 -9.58 22.64 1.46
C GLU A 168 -10.24 22.23 0.14
N LYS A 169 -11.56 22.02 0.21
CA LYS A 169 -12.39 21.55 -0.91
C LYS A 169 -12.94 22.71 -1.73
N THR A 170 -12.07 23.68 -2.04
CA THR A 170 -12.41 24.86 -2.84
C THR A 170 -11.45 24.99 -4.02
N ILE A 171 -11.85 25.75 -5.04
CA ILE A 171 -10.98 26.03 -6.21
C ILE A 171 -9.70 26.73 -5.74
N GLU A 172 -9.84 27.74 -4.87
CA GLU A 172 -8.71 28.45 -4.28
C GLU A 172 -7.83 27.54 -3.43
N GLY A 173 -8.43 26.64 -2.65
CA GLY A 173 -7.68 25.65 -1.87
C GLY A 173 -6.86 24.71 -2.75
N THR A 174 -7.40 24.34 -3.92
CA THR A 174 -6.70 23.55 -4.94
C THR A 174 -5.56 24.33 -5.58
N ARG A 175 -5.78 25.61 -5.95
CA ARG A 175 -4.73 26.49 -6.47
C ARG A 175 -3.57 26.62 -5.48
N LYS A 176 -3.87 26.85 -4.21
CA LYS A 176 -2.88 26.95 -3.12
C LYS A 176 -2.07 25.67 -2.92
N ARG A 177 -2.62 24.50 -3.28
CA ARG A 177 -1.91 23.22 -3.20
C ARG A 177 -0.91 23.03 -4.33
N ILE A 178 -1.21 23.57 -5.52
CA ILE A 178 -0.43 23.34 -6.75
C ILE A 178 0.64 24.43 -6.94
N ALA A 179 0.35 25.66 -6.52
CA ALA A 179 1.25 26.83 -6.63
C ALA A 179 2.46 26.71 -5.69
#